data_AF-A0A7S0GBT7-F1
#
_entry.id   AF-A0A7S0GBT7-F1
#
_cell.length_a   1.000
_cell.length_b   1.000
_cell.length_c   1.000
_cell.angle_alpha   90.00
_cell.angle_beta   90.00
_cell.angle_gamma   90.00
#
_symmetry.space_group_name_H-M   'P 1'
#
loop_
_entity.id
_entity.type
_entity.pdbx_description
1 polymer ?
#
loop_
_entity_poly.entity_id
_entity_poly.type
_entity_poly.pdbx_seq_one_letter_code
_entity_poly.pdbx_strand_id
1 'polypeptide(L)'
;MVSDSTYHAKRSNVKNYVAPCAQIHWWRIICDESHSLKDSTTSTSKAVLNLSSEIRWCVTGTPINTSLLDIKNQIKFIGLNDIVQRSDIFNPLQEKRHRLRTREVENHSVANLLFLLRNIMIRHSMKQKDRETLVDLMYLPPKTERSISIAFTHQE
;
A
#
# COMPACT_ATOMS: atom_id res chain seq x y z
N MET A 1 -15.92 3.43 -3.63
CA MET A 1 -16.31 4.41 -2.59
C MET A 1 -15.97 5.80 -3.09
N VAL A 2 -16.96 6.66 -3.23
CA VAL A 2 -16.75 8.08 -3.53
C VAL A 2 -16.20 8.72 -2.27
N SER A 3 -15.02 9.37 -2.33
CA SER A 3 -14.44 10.04 -1.17
C SER A 3 -15.43 11.07 -0.59
N ASP A 4 -15.56 11.14 0.74
CA ASP A 4 -16.46 12.07 1.45
C ASP A 4 -16.32 13.52 0.99
N SER A 5 -15.12 13.92 0.57
CA SER A 5 -14.85 15.23 -0.02
C SER A 5 -15.69 15.53 -1.26
N THR A 6 -15.92 14.53 -2.12
CA THR A 6 -16.70 14.68 -3.37
C THR A 6 -18.20 14.71 -3.08
N TYR A 7 -18.64 13.96 -2.07
CA TYR A 7 -20.04 13.95 -1.62
C TYR A 7 -20.43 15.30 -1.01
N HIS A 8 -19.60 15.84 -0.11
CA HIS A 8 -19.84 17.12 0.55
C HIS A 8 -19.64 18.34 -0.36
N ALA A 9 -18.72 18.26 -1.34
CA ALA A 9 -18.55 19.33 -2.34
C ALA A 9 -19.79 19.50 -3.23
N LYS A 10 -20.42 18.39 -3.66
CA LYS A 10 -21.67 18.41 -4.43
C LYS A 10 -22.85 18.95 -3.62
N ARG A 11 -22.87 18.69 -2.30
CA ARG A 11 -23.98 19.05 -1.42
C ARG A 11 -23.90 20.48 -0.87
N SER A 12 -22.69 21.04 -0.77
CA SER A 12 -22.47 22.37 -0.19
C SER A 12 -22.51 23.53 -1.19
N ASN A 13 -22.52 23.27 -2.51
CA ASN A 13 -22.46 24.30 -3.56
C ASN A 13 -21.26 25.27 -3.44
N VAL A 14 -20.25 24.91 -2.65
CA VAL A 14 -19.05 25.73 -2.43
C VAL A 14 -18.02 25.40 -3.49
N LYS A 15 -17.66 26.40 -4.33
CA LYS A 15 -16.71 26.25 -5.45
C LYS A 15 -15.28 25.81 -5.04
N ASN A 16 -14.96 25.70 -3.76
CA ASN A 16 -13.67 25.26 -3.22
C ASN A 16 -13.84 24.56 -1.87
N TYR A 17 -14.69 23.52 -1.80
CA TYR A 17 -14.84 22.76 -0.56
C TYR A 17 -13.52 22.04 -0.19
N VAL A 18 -12.92 22.45 0.93
CA VAL A 18 -11.78 21.76 1.53
C VAL A 18 -12.31 20.88 2.66
N ALA A 19 -12.08 19.56 2.55
CA ALA A 19 -12.50 18.63 3.58
C ALA A 19 -11.88 19.01 4.95
N PRO A 20 -12.66 19.00 6.06
CA PRO A 20 -12.14 19.39 7.38
C PRO A 20 -10.86 18.66 7.78
N CYS A 21 -10.75 17.36 7.44
CA CYS A 21 -9.56 16.57 7.71
C CYS A 21 -8.30 17.07 6.98
N ALA A 22 -8.43 17.76 5.85
CA ALA A 22 -7.32 18.32 5.10
C ALA A 22 -6.87 19.70 5.64
N GLN A 23 -7.67 20.34 6.51
CA GLN A 23 -7.33 21.62 7.14
C GLN A 23 -6.54 21.44 8.45
N ILE A 24 -6.50 20.21 8.97
CA ILE A 24 -5.83 19.86 10.21
C ILE A 24 -4.43 19.33 9.89
N HIS A 25 -3.42 19.84 10.60
CA HIS A 25 -2.12 19.20 10.64
C HIS A 25 -2.14 18.09 11.69
N TRP A 26 -2.08 16.84 11.22
CA TRP A 26 -2.20 15.67 12.09
C TRP A 26 -0.85 15.31 12.71
N TRP A 27 -0.81 15.01 14.00
CA TRP A 27 0.42 14.48 14.57
C TRP A 27 0.76 13.09 13.99
N ARG A 28 -0.25 12.25 13.73
CA ARG A 28 -0.06 10.93 13.11
C ARG A 28 -1.22 10.56 12.21
N ILE A 29 -0.91 9.90 11.09
CA ILE A 29 -1.89 9.22 10.22
C ILE A 29 -1.48 7.77 10.04
N ILE A 30 -2.41 6.85 10.25
CA ILE A 30 -2.22 5.41 10.03
C ILE A 30 -3.13 4.98 8.89
N CYS A 31 -2.56 4.41 7.84
CA CYS A 31 -3.31 3.81 6.75
C CYS A 31 -3.35 2.31 6.95
N ASP A 32 -4.49 1.81 7.45
CA ASP A 32 -4.78 0.39 7.45
C ASP A 32 -5.12 -0.10 6.05
N GLU A 33 -4.76 -1.34 5.75
CA GLU A 33 -4.75 -1.92 4.41
C GLU A 33 -4.19 -0.97 3.34
N SER A 34 -3.00 -0.44 3.60
CA SER A 34 -2.34 0.58 2.75
C SER A 34 -2.10 0.15 1.30
N HIS A 35 -2.22 -1.14 1.01
CA HIS A 35 -2.21 -1.66 -0.36
C HIS A 35 -3.36 -1.09 -1.22
N SER A 36 -4.43 -0.62 -0.58
CA SER A 36 -5.53 0.13 -1.22
C SER A 36 -5.09 1.42 -1.90
N LEU A 37 -3.98 2.02 -1.48
CA LEU A 37 -3.42 3.25 -2.05
C LEU A 37 -2.68 3.04 -3.38
N LYS A 38 -2.57 1.80 -3.87
CA LYS A 38 -1.78 1.46 -5.07
C LYS A 38 -2.11 2.33 -6.30
N ASP A 39 -3.37 2.69 -6.47
CA ASP A 39 -3.84 3.50 -7.59
C ASP A 39 -3.94 4.97 -7.18
N SER A 40 -3.07 5.80 -7.76
CA SER A 40 -3.00 7.25 -7.50
C SER A 40 -4.12 8.03 -8.20
N THR A 41 -4.87 7.41 -9.11
CA THR A 41 -5.93 8.07 -9.87
C THR A 41 -7.21 8.21 -9.05
N THR A 42 -7.41 7.31 -8.07
CA THR A 42 -8.60 7.29 -7.22
C THR A 42 -8.68 8.54 -6.34
N SER A 43 -9.90 9.04 -6.12
CA SER A 43 -10.11 10.23 -5.30
C SER A 43 -9.70 10.00 -3.84
N THR A 44 -9.86 8.77 -3.34
CA THR A 44 -9.45 8.36 -2.00
C THR A 44 -7.93 8.43 -1.85
N SER A 45 -7.16 7.83 -2.77
CA SER A 45 -5.69 7.88 -2.70
C SER A 45 -5.18 9.32 -2.76
N LYS A 46 -5.74 10.15 -3.65
CA LYS A 46 -5.40 11.58 -3.74
C LYS A 46 -5.68 12.31 -2.45
N ALA A 47 -6.86 12.11 -1.86
CA ALA A 47 -7.24 12.76 -0.61
C ALA A 47 -6.32 12.37 0.54
N VAL A 48 -6.03 11.07 0.71
CA VAL A 48 -5.20 10.54 1.79
C VAL A 48 -3.73 10.97 1.64
N LEU A 49 -3.19 10.94 0.42
CA LEU A 49 -1.81 11.39 0.16
C LEU A 49 -1.65 12.89 0.45
N ASN A 50 -2.67 13.70 0.23
CA ASN A 50 -2.65 15.15 0.41
C ASN A 50 -2.92 15.63 1.85
N LEU A 51 -3.26 14.74 2.79
CA LEU A 51 -3.35 15.14 4.21
C LEU A 51 -2.00 15.71 4.69
N SER A 52 -1.98 16.46 5.78
CA SER A 52 -0.74 16.99 6.38
C SER A 52 -0.46 16.28 7.69
N SER A 53 0.77 15.82 7.93
CA SER A 53 1.11 15.19 9.21
C SER A 53 2.60 15.08 9.52
N GLU A 54 2.94 14.99 10.81
CA GLU A 54 4.30 14.68 11.29
C GLU A 54 4.69 13.21 11.05
N ILE A 55 3.82 12.25 11.43
CA ILE A 55 4.14 10.81 11.41
C ILE A 55 3.14 10.04 10.54
N ARG A 56 3.63 9.11 9.72
CA ARG A 56 2.79 8.28 8.85
C ARG A 56 3.17 6.81 8.84
N TRP A 57 2.18 5.95 9.08
CA TRP A 57 2.37 4.50 9.08
C TRP A 57 1.46 3.81 8.06
N CYS A 58 2.06 2.91 7.29
CA CYS A 58 1.35 1.94 6.47
C CYS A 58 1.23 0.63 7.26
N VAL A 59 0.01 0.10 7.36
CA VAL A 59 -0.26 -1.20 7.97
C VAL A 59 -0.93 -2.05 6.90
N THR A 60 -0.29 -3.16 6.53
CA THR A 60 -0.82 -4.10 5.52
C THR A 60 -0.12 -5.45 5.60
N GLY A 61 -0.90 -6.53 5.48
CA GLY A 61 -0.36 -7.88 5.33
C GLY A 61 0.26 -8.13 3.95
N THR A 62 -0.14 -7.36 2.94
CA THR A 62 0.22 -7.54 1.52
C THR A 62 0.65 -6.21 0.91
N PRO A 63 1.88 -5.72 1.16
CA PRO A 63 2.32 -4.42 0.63
C PRO A 63 2.50 -4.40 -0.90
N ILE A 64 2.63 -5.57 -1.54
CA ILE A 64 2.78 -5.74 -2.99
C ILE A 64 1.81 -6.84 -3.43
N ASN A 65 1.00 -6.60 -4.47
CA ASN A 65 -0.01 -7.56 -4.93
C ASN A 65 0.27 -8.07 -6.34
N THR A 66 0.58 -7.17 -7.27
CA THR A 66 0.68 -7.46 -8.70
C THR A 66 2.03 -7.05 -9.27
N SER A 67 2.53 -5.88 -8.87
CA SER A 67 3.77 -5.30 -9.40
C SER A 67 4.59 -4.65 -8.31
N LEU A 68 5.92 -4.62 -8.47
CA LEU A 68 6.83 -3.86 -7.60
C LEU A 68 6.45 -2.37 -7.48
N LEU A 69 5.71 -1.85 -8.46
CA LEU A 69 5.23 -0.48 -8.48
C LEU A 69 4.06 -0.22 -7.54
N ASP A 70 3.35 -1.25 -7.07
CA ASP A 70 2.21 -1.11 -6.16
C ASP A 70 2.60 -0.41 -4.85
N ILE A 71 3.86 -0.56 -4.44
CA ILE A 71 4.39 0.03 -3.22
C ILE A 71 4.71 1.53 -3.35
N LYS A 72 4.76 2.07 -4.57
CA LYS A 72 5.14 3.46 -4.86
C LYS A 72 4.34 4.46 -4.03
N ASN A 73 3.02 4.32 -4.01
CA ASN A 73 2.16 5.26 -3.28
C ASN A 73 2.22 5.05 -1.77
N GLN A 74 2.55 3.85 -1.30
CA GLN A 74 2.80 3.61 0.12
C GLN A 74 4.09 4.30 0.57
N ILE A 75 5.14 4.28 -0.26
CA ILE A 75 6.40 5.00 0.01
C ILE A 75 6.18 6.52 -0.04
N LYS A 76 5.39 7.01 -1.00
CA LYS A 76 4.97 8.43 -1.01
C LYS A 76 4.18 8.78 0.24
N PHE A 77 3.25 7.91 0.66
CA PHE A 77 2.43 8.13 1.84
C PHE A 77 3.30 8.29 3.07
N ILE A 78 4.30 7.44 3.33
CA ILE A 78 5.18 7.59 4.50
C ILE A 78 6.15 8.79 4.45
N GLY A 79 6.07 9.64 3.41
CA GLY A 79 6.85 10.89 3.31
C GLY A 79 8.12 10.81 2.47
N LEU A 80 8.41 9.68 1.83
CA LEU A 80 9.64 9.48 1.04
C LEU A 80 9.44 9.80 -0.45
N ASN A 81 8.69 10.86 -0.75
CA ASN A 81 8.35 11.26 -2.12
C ASN A 81 9.61 11.57 -2.96
N ASP A 82 10.65 12.15 -2.35
CA ASP A 82 11.90 12.48 -3.04
C ASP A 82 12.64 11.22 -3.52
N ILE A 83 12.66 10.17 -2.71
CA ILE A 83 13.22 8.86 -3.10
C ILE A 83 12.44 8.32 -4.29
N VAL A 84 11.11 8.43 -4.26
CA VAL A 84 10.25 7.95 -5.33
C VAL A 84 10.50 8.69 -6.64
N GLN A 85 10.70 10.00 -6.58
CA GLN A 85 10.96 10.83 -7.77
C GLN A 85 12.35 10.61 -8.35
N ARG A 86 13.37 10.40 -7.51
CA ARG A 86 14.76 10.21 -7.94
C ARG A 86 15.08 8.78 -8.38
N SER A 87 14.32 7.79 -7.90
CA SER A 87 14.61 6.40 -8.23
C SER A 87 14.11 6.02 -9.62
N ASP A 88 14.96 5.31 -10.36
CA ASP A 88 14.58 4.75 -11.66
C ASP A 88 13.54 3.62 -11.54
N ILE A 89 13.41 3.02 -10.36
CA ILE A 89 12.50 1.89 -10.06
C ILE A 89 11.04 2.31 -10.26
N PHE A 90 10.67 3.54 -9.88
CA PHE A 90 9.29 4.03 -9.92
C PHE A 90 8.97 4.91 -11.14
N ASN A 91 9.87 4.95 -12.12
CA ASN A 91 9.76 5.83 -13.28
C ASN A 91 8.72 5.28 -14.29
N PRO A 92 7.69 6.04 -14.71
CA PRO A 92 6.58 5.53 -15.54
C PRO A 92 7.01 4.98 -16.91
N LEU A 93 8.14 5.45 -17.45
CA LEU A 93 8.70 4.91 -18.70
C LEU A 93 9.12 3.42 -18.55
N GLN A 94 9.33 2.95 -17.32
CA GLN A 94 9.66 1.56 -17.02
C GLN A 94 8.42 0.65 -16.94
N GLU A 95 7.22 1.19 -16.71
CA GLU A 95 5.97 0.39 -16.67
C GLU A 95 5.72 -0.34 -18.00
N LYS A 96 6.00 0.33 -19.13
CA LYS A 96 5.89 -0.27 -20.47
C LYS A 96 7.07 -1.21 -20.80
N ARG A 97 8.23 -1.01 -20.18
CA ARG A 97 9.46 -1.79 -20.43
C ARG A 97 9.62 -3.00 -19.51
N HIS A 98 8.86 -3.11 -18.42
CA HIS A 98 8.96 -4.24 -17.49
C HIS A 98 8.61 -5.59 -18.14
N ARG A 99 7.90 -5.59 -19.27
CA ARG A 99 7.64 -6.78 -20.09
C ARG A 99 8.82 -7.18 -21.00
N LEU A 100 9.84 -6.33 -21.12
CA LEU A 100 10.96 -6.46 -22.08
C LEU A 100 12.34 -6.44 -21.40
N ARG A 101 12.41 -6.48 -20.06
CA ARG A 101 13.69 -6.42 -19.35
C ARG A 101 14.45 -7.74 -19.41
N THR A 102 15.77 -7.64 -19.53
CA THR A 102 16.69 -8.75 -19.25
C THR A 102 16.68 -9.05 -17.74
N ARG A 103 16.82 -10.34 -17.38
CA ARG A 103 16.82 -10.82 -15.99
C ARG A 103 17.74 -10.04 -15.05
N GLU A 104 18.89 -9.59 -15.53
CA GLU A 104 19.89 -8.85 -14.73
C GLU A 104 19.37 -7.49 -14.24
N VAL A 105 18.66 -6.75 -15.08
CA VAL A 105 18.15 -5.41 -14.74
C VAL A 105 17.00 -5.52 -13.74
N GLU A 106 16.18 -6.56 -13.84
CA GLU A 106 15.12 -6.85 -12.87
C GLU A 106 15.72 -7.17 -11.49
N ASN A 107 16.74 -8.02 -11.43
CA ASN A 107 17.42 -8.38 -10.18
C ASN A 107 17.99 -7.14 -9.47
N HIS A 108 18.61 -6.22 -10.21
CA HIS A 108 19.15 -4.99 -9.63
C HIS A 108 18.04 -4.08 -9.05
N SER A 109 16.92 -3.92 -9.75
CA SER A 109 15.79 -3.12 -9.22
C SER A 109 15.15 -3.73 -7.98
N VAL A 110 15.07 -5.06 -7.91
CA VAL A 110 14.56 -5.77 -6.73
C VAL A 110 15.52 -5.57 -5.55
N ALA A 111 16.84 -5.73 -5.77
CA ALA A 111 17.83 -5.54 -4.72
C ALA A 111 17.77 -4.12 -4.12
N ASN A 112 17.65 -3.09 -4.97
CA ASN A 112 17.53 -1.70 -4.51
C ASN A 112 16.24 -1.46 -3.71
N LEU A 113 15.12 -2.05 -4.16
CA LEU A 113 13.87 -1.99 -3.41
C LEU A 113 14.00 -2.70 -2.05
N LEU A 114 14.59 -3.90 -2.01
CA LEU A 114 14.81 -4.63 -0.75
C LEU A 114 15.71 -3.86 0.21
N PHE A 115 16.74 -3.19 -0.30
CA PHE A 115 17.61 -2.32 0.51
C PHE A 115 16.84 -1.17 1.13
N LEU A 116 15.96 -0.52 0.36
CA LEU A 116 15.07 0.52 0.89
C LEU A 116 14.13 -0.07 1.96
N LEU A 117 13.42 -1.13 1.64
CA LEU A 117 12.42 -1.75 2.52
C LEU A 117 13.03 -2.23 3.84
N ARG A 118 14.26 -2.72 3.84
CA ARG A 118 14.97 -3.14 5.06
C ARG A 118 15.05 -2.03 6.11
N ASN A 119 15.08 -0.76 5.71
CA ASN A 119 15.21 0.37 6.62
C ASN A 119 13.87 0.99 7.05
N ILE A 120 12.78 0.70 6.33
CA ILE A 120 11.48 1.37 6.52
C ILE A 120 10.32 0.41 6.81
N MET A 121 10.54 -0.91 6.71
CA MET A 121 9.51 -1.92 6.87
C MET A 121 9.93 -2.95 7.92
N ILE A 122 8.98 -3.25 8.81
CA ILE A 122 9.03 -4.41 9.69
C ILE A 122 8.00 -5.40 9.16
N ARG A 123 8.43 -6.63 8.88
CA ARG A 123 7.55 -7.70 8.43
C ARG A 123 7.95 -9.00 9.12
N HIS A 124 7.01 -9.57 9.87
CA HIS A 124 7.14 -10.90 10.44
C HIS A 124 6.35 -11.91 9.62
N SER A 125 6.83 -13.15 9.58
CA SER A 125 6.09 -14.26 8.99
C SER A 125 5.45 -15.11 10.08
N MET A 126 4.31 -15.73 9.79
CA MET A 126 3.63 -16.64 10.74
C MET A 126 4.52 -17.82 11.17
N LYS A 127 5.46 -18.23 10.32
CA LYS A 127 6.43 -19.31 10.60
C LYS A 127 7.77 -18.78 11.14
N GLN A 128 7.83 -17.50 11.49
CA GLN A 128 9.07 -16.90 11.97
C GLN A 128 9.40 -17.48 13.35
N LYS A 129 10.65 -17.87 13.53
CA LYS A 129 11.20 -18.20 14.84
C LYS A 129 11.84 -16.98 15.46
N ASP A 130 11.73 -16.88 16.77
CA ASP A 130 12.52 -15.94 17.54
C ASP A 130 14.02 -16.26 17.39
N ARG A 131 14.84 -15.21 17.30
CA ARG A 131 16.27 -15.37 16.98
C ARG A 131 17.09 -15.90 18.16
N GLU A 132 16.65 -15.64 19.38
CA GLU A 132 17.39 -16.00 20.59
C GLU A 132 16.92 -17.38 21.10
N THR A 133 15.62 -17.59 21.14
CA THR A 133 15.01 -18.80 21.71
C THR A 133 14.78 -19.92 20.70
N LEU A 134 14.83 -19.63 19.38
CA LEU A 134 14.52 -20.56 18.29
C LEU A 134 13.11 -21.18 18.33
N VAL A 135 12.23 -20.64 19.18
CA VAL A 135 10.81 -21.01 19.28
C VAL A 135 10.01 -20.21 18.26
N ASP A 136 8.90 -20.76 17.78
CA ASP A 136 7.98 -20.04 16.90
C ASP A 136 7.50 -18.75 17.59
N LEU A 137 7.60 -17.62 16.88
CA LEU A 137 7.21 -16.31 17.38
C LEU A 137 5.72 -16.27 17.75
N MET A 138 4.91 -17.09 17.06
CA MET A 138 3.49 -17.24 17.31
C MET A 138 3.10 -18.71 17.12
N TYR A 139 2.50 -19.30 18.14
CA TYR A 139 1.82 -20.59 18.00
C TYR A 139 0.47 -20.37 17.32
N LEU A 140 0.28 -21.00 16.17
CA LEU A 140 -1.00 -21.03 15.47
C LEU A 140 -1.57 -22.46 15.51
N PRO A 141 -2.86 -22.64 15.84
CA PRO A 141 -3.50 -23.94 15.69
C PRO A 141 -3.46 -24.39 14.22
N PRO A 142 -3.59 -25.70 13.95
CA PRO A 142 -3.63 -26.22 12.58
C PRO A 142 -4.71 -25.54 11.74
N LYS A 143 -4.35 -25.09 10.53
CA LYS A 143 -5.30 -24.52 9.58
C LYS A 143 -6.36 -25.58 9.23
N THR A 144 -7.63 -25.27 9.43
CA THR A 144 -8.75 -26.11 9.01
C THR A 144 -9.36 -25.53 7.73
N GLU A 145 -9.45 -26.33 6.67
CA GLU A 145 -10.05 -25.94 5.40
C GLU A 145 -11.25 -26.85 5.10
N ARG A 146 -12.39 -26.26 4.75
CA ARG A 146 -13.62 -26.99 4.43
C ARG A 146 -14.14 -26.52 3.09
N SER A 147 -14.15 -27.40 2.10
CA SER A 147 -14.79 -27.14 0.81
C SER A 147 -16.27 -27.53 0.92
N ILE A 148 -17.15 -26.55 0.88
CA ILE A 148 -18.60 -26.77 0.88
C ILE A 148 -19.07 -26.61 -0.56
N SER A 149 -19.44 -27.73 -1.19
CA SER A 149 -20.05 -27.69 -2.51
C SER A 149 -21.49 -27.21 -2.38
N ILE A 150 -21.89 -26.24 -3.22
CA ILE A 150 -23.25 -25.72 -3.27
C ILE A 150 -23.82 -26.07 -4.64
N ALA A 151 -25.00 -26.67 -4.67
CA ALA A 151 -25.72 -26.92 -5.91
C ALA A 151 -26.52 -25.66 -6.29
N PHE A 152 -26.31 -25.16 -7.51
CA PHE A 152 -27.13 -24.08 -8.06
C PHE A 152 -28.55 -24.59 -8.31
N THR A 153 -29.56 -23.81 -7.92
CA THR A 153 -30.95 -24.10 -8.26
C THR A 153 -31.29 -23.58 -9.65
N HIS A 154 -32.25 -24.21 -10.34
CA HIS A 154 -32.69 -23.85 -11.70
C HIS A 154 -33.18 -22.39 -11.91
N GLN A 155 -33.28 -21.58 -10.85
CA GLN A 155 -33.74 -20.18 -10.90
C GLN A 155 -32.58 -19.16 -10.89
N GLU A 156 -31.32 -19.59 -10.81
CA GLU A 156 -30.12 -18.74 -10.90
C GLU A 156 -29.36 -18.98 -12.22
#